data_AF-A0A972T6G4-F1
#
_entry.id   AF-A0A972T6G4-F1
#
_cell.length_a   1.000
_cell.length_b   1.000
_cell.length_c   1.000
_cell.angle_alpha   90.00
_cell.angle_beta   90.00
_cell.angle_gamma   90.00
#
_symmetry.space_group_name_H-M   'P 1'
#
loop_
_entity.id
_entity.type
_entity.pdbx_description
1 polymer ?
#
loop_
_entity_poly.entity_id
_entity_poly.type
_entity_poly.pdbx_seq_one_letter_code
_entity_poly.pdbx_strand_id
1 'polypeptide(L)' 'MILNNFPMLVDTTRDRSTADPWVIAHAITEKAVVVTKESFAPRKIKIPDVCKALSVECIDDHQLVKELGIRFTASLP' A
#
# COMPACT_ATOMS: atom_id res chain seq x y z
N MET A 1 4.21 12.74 12.56
CA MET A 1 2.96 12.39 11.86
C MET A 1 3.26 12.36 10.36
N ILE A 2 2.94 11.28 9.63
CA ILE A 2 3.35 11.07 8.21
C ILE A 2 2.98 12.26 7.31
N LEU A 3 1.84 12.89 7.59
CA LEU A 3 1.35 14.07 6.87
C LEU A 3 2.26 15.30 6.97
N ASN A 4 3.10 15.43 8.00
CA ASN A 4 4.11 16.51 8.08
C ASN A 4 5.25 16.31 7.07
N ASN A 5 5.58 15.05 6.75
CA ASN A 5 6.68 14.72 5.84
C ASN A 5 6.19 14.56 4.39
N PHE A 6 4.89 14.29 4.20
CA PHE A 6 4.26 14.11 2.88
C PHE A 6 2.95 14.91 2.80
N PRO A 7 3.02 16.26 2.71
CA PRO A 7 1.83 17.11 2.74
C PRO A 7 0.93 16.94 1.50
N MET A 8 1.49 16.52 0.37
CA MET A 8 0.77 16.25 -0.88
C MET A 8 0.15 14.85 -0.93
N LEU A 9 0.30 14.05 0.14
CA LEU A 9 -0.30 12.71 0.21
C LEU A 9 -1.82 12.77 0.41
N VAL A 10 -2.33 13.92 0.86
CA VAL A 10 -3.76 14.20 0.99
C VAL A 10 -4.06 15.42 0.14
N ASP A 11 -4.91 15.26 -0.87
CA ASP A 11 -5.46 16.39 -1.62
C ASP A 11 -6.90 16.60 -1.15
N THR A 12 -7.13 17.64 -0.35
CA THR A 12 -8.46 17.97 0.21
C THR A 12 -9.39 18.63 -0.80
N THR A 13 -8.92 18.91 -2.03
CA THR A 13 -9.67 19.70 -3.02
C THR A 13 -10.45 18.86 -4.04
N ARG A 14 -10.16 17.57 -4.13
CA ARG A 14 -10.80 16.59 -5.01
C ARG A 14 -10.86 15.29 -4.24
N ASP A 15 -11.97 14.56 -4.27
CA ASP A 15 -12.17 13.20 -3.70
C ASP A 15 -11.00 12.21 -3.99
N ARG A 16 -9.85 12.40 -3.35
CA ARG A 16 -8.63 11.62 -3.56
C ARG A 16 -7.99 11.31 -2.21
N SER A 17 -8.15 10.04 -1.86
CA SER A 17 -7.23 9.25 -1.03
C SER A 17 -6.81 9.86 0.32
N THR A 18 -7.77 10.28 1.14
CA THR A 18 -7.54 10.40 2.60
C THR A 18 -7.25 9.06 3.27
N ALA A 19 -7.53 7.94 2.59
CA ALA A 19 -7.32 6.57 3.09
C ALA A 19 -5.86 6.11 3.02
N ASP A 20 -5.11 6.46 1.98
CA ASP A 20 -3.75 5.93 1.74
C ASP A 20 -2.78 6.25 2.90
N PRO A 21 -2.72 7.49 3.44
CA PRO A 21 -1.89 7.77 4.61
C PRO A 21 -2.29 6.96 5.85
N TRP A 22 -3.58 6.67 6.02
CA TRP A 22 -4.11 5.92 7.15
C TRP A 22 -3.71 4.44 7.09
N VAL A 23 -3.81 3.82 5.91
CA VAL A 23 -3.38 2.42 5.71
C VAL A 23 -1.90 2.26 6.03
N ILE A 24 -1.05 3.18 5.57
CA ILE A 24 0.40 3.16 5.83
C ILE A 24 0.69 3.39 7.31
N ALA A 25 0.03 4.37 7.94
CA ALA A 25 0.18 4.65 9.36
C ALA A 25 -0.23 3.45 10.23
N HIS A 26 -1.31 2.77 9.85
CA HIS A 26 -1.77 1.57 10.52
C HIS A 26 -0.75 0.44 10.39
N ALA A 27 -0.21 0.20 9.19
CA ALA A 27 0.82 -0.81 8.97
C ALA A 27 2.09 -0.55 9.79
N ILE A 28 2.53 0.70 9.92
CA ILE A 28 3.67 1.06 10.78
C ILE A 28 3.37 0.73 12.25
N THR A 29 2.16 1.06 12.72
CA THR A 29 1.76 0.88 14.13
C THR A 29 1.68 -0.60 14.49
N GLU A 30 1.10 -1.41 13.60
CA GLU A 30 0.92 -2.85 13.77
C GLU A 30 2.15 -3.68 13.36
N LYS A 31 3.20 -3.04 12.82
CA LYS A 31 4.35 -3.71 12.17
C LYS A 31 3.90 -4.70 11.09
N ALA A 32 2.90 -4.30 10.31
CA ALA A 32 2.31 -5.09 9.25
C ALA A 32 2.91 -4.75 7.86
N VAL A 33 2.64 -5.62 6.90
CA VAL A 33 2.98 -5.45 5.48
C VAL A 33 1.81 -4.77 4.75
N VAL A 34 2.10 -3.76 3.94
CA VAL A 34 1.08 -3.13 3.08
C VAL A 34 0.93 -3.95 1.80
N VAL A 35 -0.29 -4.30 1.42
CA VAL A 35 -0.58 -4.96 0.14
C VAL A 35 -1.30 -3.99 -0.77
N THR A 36 -0.78 -3.76 -1.98
CA THR A 36 -1.41 -2.87 -2.96
C THR A 36 -1.19 -3.35 -4.39
N LYS A 37 -2.17 -3.10 -5.27
CA LYS A 37 -2.01 -3.31 -6.72
C LYS A 37 -1.43 -2.09 -7.45
N GLU A 38 -1.13 -1.03 -6.72
CA GLU A 38 -0.49 0.14 -7.29
C GLU A 38 0.97 -0.14 -7.65
N SER A 39 1.37 0.32 -8.84
CA SER A 39 2.76 0.29 -9.28
C SER A 39 3.40 1.66 -9.10
N PHE A 40 4.71 1.67 -8.81
CA PHE A 40 5.56 2.86 -8.72
C PHE A 40 5.29 3.81 -9.89
N ALA A 41 5.11 5.11 -9.61
CA ALA A 41 4.84 6.10 -10.64
C ALA A 41 5.72 7.35 -10.47
N PRO A 42 6.53 7.74 -11.47
CA PRO A 42 7.46 8.86 -11.33
C PRO A 42 6.77 10.24 -11.24
N ARG A 43 5.48 10.34 -11.60
CA ARG A 43 4.76 11.62 -11.70
C ARG A 43 3.72 11.84 -10.59
N LYS A 44 3.43 10.83 -9.78
CA LYS A 44 2.43 10.92 -8.72
C LYS A 44 2.88 10.03 -7.55
N ILE A 45 2.89 10.59 -6.35
CA ILE A 45 3.15 9.82 -5.13
C ILE A 45 2.02 8.81 -4.94
N LYS A 46 2.38 7.54 -4.83
CA LYS A 46 1.49 6.41 -4.54
C LYS A 46 1.92 5.68 -3.27
N ILE A 47 1.12 4.71 -2.84
CA ILE A 47 1.43 3.88 -1.66
C ILE A 47 2.85 3.28 -1.70
N PRO A 48 3.31 2.63 -2.80
CA PRO A 48 4.65 2.03 -2.82
C PRO A 48 5.79 3.04 -2.66
N ASP A 49 5.62 4.27 -3.16
CA ASP A 49 6.62 5.33 -3.04
C ASP A 49 6.84 5.72 -1.57
N VAL A 50 5.73 5.86 -0.83
CA VAL A 50 5.76 6.23 0.58
C VAL A 50 6.24 5.07 1.45
N CYS A 51 5.75 3.85 1.20
CA CYS A 51 6.23 2.67 1.91
C CYS A 51 7.74 2.52 1.77
N LYS A 52 8.29 2.69 0.56
CA LYS A 52 9.73 2.66 0.31
C LYS A 52 10.47 3.76 1.08
N ALA A 53 9.96 5.00 1.06
CA ALA A 53 10.57 6.13 1.76
C ALA A 53 10.56 5.96 3.30
N LEU A 54 9.55 5.27 3.83
CA LEU A 54 9.38 5.01 5.26
C LEU A 54 9.92 3.65 5.71
N SER A 55 10.53 2.87 4.80
CA SER A 55 11.00 1.51 5.06
C SER A 55 9.91 0.59 5.63
N VAL A 56 8.69 0.74 5.12
CA VAL A 56 7.54 -0.15 5.36
C VAL A 56 7.51 -1.20 4.26
N GLU A 57 7.40 -2.46 4.64
CA GLU A 57 7.28 -3.55 3.68
C GLU A 57 5.99 -3.41 2.88
N CYS A 58 6.10 -3.50 1.56
CA CYS A 58 5.00 -3.32 0.64
C CYS A 58 5.11 -4.35 -0.47
N ILE A 59 4.04 -5.13 -0.67
CA ILE A 59 4.00 -6.23 -1.63
C ILE A 59 2.76 -6.11 -2.53
N ASP A 60 2.76 -6.83 -3.65
CA ASP A 60 1.58 -7.02 -4.48
C ASP A 60 0.70 -8.20 -4.00
N ASP A 61 -0.49 -8.33 -4.58
CA ASP A 61 -1.44 -9.38 -4.22
C ASP A 61 -0.99 -10.79 -4.65
N HIS A 62 -0.16 -10.92 -5.68
CA HIS A 62 0.43 -12.20 -6.06
C HIS A 62 1.48 -12.65 -5.04
N GLN A 63 2.27 -11.72 -4.50
CA GLN A 63 3.20 -11.97 -3.40
C GLN A 63 2.44 -12.36 -2.13
N LEU A 64 1.35 -11.66 -1.80
CA LEU A 64 0.47 -12.03 -0.67
C LEU A 64 -0.02 -13.48 -0.78
N VAL A 65 -0.54 -13.87 -1.96
CA VAL A 65 -1.01 -15.24 -2.22
C VAL A 65 0.10 -16.27 -1.99
N LYS A 66 1.33 -15.97 -2.43
CA LYS A 66 2.50 -16.84 -2.24
C LYS A 66 2.89 -16.94 -0.76
N GLU A 67 2.96 -15.82 -0.05
CA GLU A 67 3.36 -15.78 1.37
C GLU A 67 2.36 -16.47 2.29
N LEU A 68 1.06 -16.29 2.03
CA LEU A 68 -0.01 -16.98 2.76
C LEU A 68 -0.15 -18.45 2.35
N GLY A 69 0.56 -18.92 1.32
CA GLY A 69 0.46 -20.29 0.82
C GLY A 69 -0.92 -20.63 0.25
N ILE A 70 -1.65 -19.65 -0.27
CA ILE A 70 -3.00 -19.84 -0.81
C ILE A 70 -2.90 -20.69 -2.09
N ARG A 71 -3.69 -21.78 -2.15
CA ARG A 71 -3.76 -22.68 -3.30
C ARG A 71 -5.16 -22.69 -3.88
N PHE A 72 -5.24 -22.48 -5.19
CA PHE A 72 -6.49 -22.56 -5.94
C PHE A 72 -6.56 -23.92 -6.64
N THR A 73 -7.67 -24.64 -6.45
CA THR A 73 -7.95 -25.90 -7.16
C THR A 73 -9.15 -25.70 -8.06
N ALA A 74 -9.02 -26.04 -9.33
CA ALA A 74 -10.12 -26.08 -10.28
C ALA A 74 -10.27 -27.52 -10.78
N SER A 75 -11.49 -28.04 -10.73
CA SER A 75 -11.87 -29.32 -11.34
C SER A 75 -12.91 -29.04 -12.41
N LEU A 76 -12.74 -29.64 -13.58
CA LEU A 76 -13.81 -29.71 -14.57
C LEU A 76 -14.87 -30.71 -14.06
N PRO A 77 -16.17 -30.46 -14.34
CA PRO A 77 -17.21 -31.44 -14.07
C PRO A 77 -17.01 -32.74 -14.86
#